data_AF-A0A7G8IR28-F1
#
_entry.id   AF-A0A7G8IR28-F1
#
_cell.length_a   1.000
_cell.length_b   1.000
_cell.length_c   1.000
_cell.angle_alpha   90.00
_cell.angle_beta   90.00
_cell.angle_gamma   90.00
#
_symmetry.space_group_name_H-M   'P 1'
#
loop_
_entity.id
_entity.type
_entity.pdbx_description
1 polymer ?
#
loop_
_entity_poly.entity_id
_entity_poly.type
_entity_poly.pdbx_seq_one_letter_code
_entity_poly.pdbx_strand_id
1 'polypeptide(L)' 'MSELLKRQIERLETDIDLSTDWLEIRYLMSELDQLKALYEESGAEAA' A
#
# COMPACT_ATOMS: atom_id res chain seq x y z
N MET A 1 8.77 11.31 4.77
CA MET A 1 7.68 10.89 3.88
C MET A 1 7.71 9.39 3.64
N SER A 2 8.83 8.85 3.15
CA SER A 2 9.01 7.41 2.87
C SER A 2 8.64 6.46 4.03
N GLU A 3 9.06 6.72 5.27
CA GLU A 3 8.78 5.83 6.41
C GLU A 3 7.28 5.77 6.79
N LEU A 4 6.54 6.88 6.63
CA LEU A 4 5.09 6.89 6.89
C LEU A 4 4.35 6.09 5.82
N LEU A 5 4.70 6.30 4.55
CA LEU A 5 4.14 5.55 3.41
C LEU A 5 4.43 4.06 3.55
N LYS A 6 5.65 3.70 3.95
CA LYS A 6 6.03 2.30 4.21
C LYS A 6 5.13 1.64 5.26
N ARG A 7 4.89 2.31 6.39
CA ARG A 7 3.98 1.79 7.44
C ARG A 7 2.54 1.68 6.98
N GLN A 8 2.09 2.59 6.10
CA GLN A 8 0.75 2.52 5.51
C GLN A 8 0.62 1.30 4.59
N ILE A 9 1.64 1.01 3.78
CA ILE A 9 1.72 -0.19 2.93
C ILE A 9 1.68 -1.46 3.78
N GLU A 10 2.54 -1.56 4.81
CA GLU A 10 2.61 -2.74 5.69
C GLU A 10 1.27 -3.00 6.41
N ARG A 11 0.60 -1.92 6.85
CA ARG A 11 -0.74 -2.02 7.45
C ARG A 11 -1.77 -2.51 6.45
N LEU A 12 -1.76 -1.96 5.24
CA LEU A 12 -2.74 -2.30 4.22
C LEU A 12 -2.58 -3.75 3.72
N GLU A 13 -1.34 -4.25 3.64
CA GLU A 13 -1.05 -5.66 3.38
C GLU A 13 -1.64 -6.56 4.48
N THR A 14 -1.53 -6.16 5.75
CA THR A 14 -2.14 -6.88 6.87
C THR A 14 -3.67 -6.86 6.79
N ASP A 15 -4.28 -5.72 6.45
CA ASP A 15 -5.74 -5.59 6.33
C ASP A 15 -6.28 -6.47 5.18
N ILE A 16 -5.53 -6.60 4.07
CA ILE A 16 -5.85 -7.52 2.95
C ILE A 16 -5.80 -8.97 3.42
N ASP A 17 -4.75 -9.37 4.12
CA ASP A 17 -4.56 -10.75 4.60
C ASP A 17 -5.67 -11.18 5.59
N LEU A 18 -6.22 -10.22 6.34
CA LEU A 18 -7.27 -10.45 7.33
C LEU A 18 -8.69 -10.34 6.75
N SER A 19 -8.86 -9.70 5.60
CA SER A 19 -10.19 -9.54 5.00
C SER A 19 -10.68 -10.87 4.40
N THR A 20 -11.99 -11.07 4.50
CA THR A 20 -12.69 -12.22 3.92
C THR A 20 -13.73 -11.79 2.89
N ASP A 21 -13.95 -10.48 2.74
CA ASP A 21 -14.85 -9.92 1.75
C ASP A 21 -14.08 -9.69 0.44
N TRP A 22 -14.52 -10.38 -0.61
CA TRP A 22 -13.85 -10.31 -1.90
C TRP A 22 -13.86 -8.90 -2.52
N LEU A 23 -14.91 -8.10 -2.32
CA LEU A 23 -14.97 -6.74 -2.84
C LEU A 23 -14.04 -5.81 -2.05
N GLU A 24 -14.00 -5.98 -0.74
CA GLU A 24 -13.06 -5.25 0.14
C GLU A 24 -11.62 -5.56 -0.23
N ILE A 25 -11.25 -6.84 -0.40
CA ILE A 25 -9.92 -7.25 -0.85
C ILE A 25 -9.55 -6.57 -2.17
N ARG A 26 -10.47 -6.53 -3.14
CA ARG A 26 -10.23 -5.89 -4.45
C ARG A 26 -9.99 -4.38 -4.32
N TYR A 27 -10.71 -3.72 -3.42
CA TYR A 27 -10.52 -2.30 -3.13
C TYR A 27 -9.16 -2.06 -2.47
N LEU A 28 -8.85 -2.81 -1.41
CA LEU A 28 -7.60 -2.68 -0.66
C LEU A 28 -6.37 -2.98 -1.53
N MET A 29 -6.45 -3.97 -2.44
CA MET A 29 -5.40 -4.23 -3.42
C MET A 29 -5.16 -3.04 -4.36
N SER A 30 -6.22 -2.40 -4.84
CA SER A 30 -6.08 -1.22 -5.71
C SER A 30 -5.47 -0.03 -4.97
N GLU A 31 -5.79 0.15 -3.68
CA GLU A 31 -5.18 1.18 -2.84
C GLU A 31 -3.70 0.88 -2.57
N LEU A 32 -3.37 -0.40 -2.35
CA LEU A 32 -2.00 -0.86 -2.14
C LEU A 32 -1.11 -0.59 -3.36
N ASP A 33 -1.61 -0.86 -4.56
CA ASP A 33 -0.88 -0.60 -5.80
C ASP A 33 -0.57 0.90 -5.97
N GLN A 34 -1.52 1.78 -5.65
CA GLN A 34 -1.30 3.23 -5.69
C GLN A 34 -0.25 3.68 -4.67
N LEU A 35 -0.30 3.16 -3.45
CA LEU A 35 0.66 3.51 -2.41
C LEU A 35 2.08 3.00 -2.74
N LYS A 36 2.20 1.81 -3.33
CA LYS A 36 3.49 1.26 -3.79
C LYS A 36 4.09 2.11 -4.91
N ALA A 37 3.29 2.54 -5.88
CA ALA A 37 3.74 3.45 -6.93
C ALA A 37 4.26 4.78 -6.35
N LEU A 38 3.52 5.39 -5.42
CA LEU A 38 3.94 6.61 -4.74
C LEU A 38 5.21 6.41 -3.90
N TYR A 39 5.36 5.26 -3.25
CA TYR A 39 6.55 4.93 -2.49
C TYR A 39 7.78 4.81 -3.39
N GLU A 40 7.65 4.12 -4.53
CA GLU A 40 8.72 3.98 -5.53
C GLU A 40 9.11 5.32 -6.15
N GLU A 41 8.14 6.16 -6.54
CA GLU A 41 8.38 7.53 -7.03
C GLU A 41 9.11 8.37 -5.99
N SER A 42 8.69 8.31 -4.72
CA SER A 42 9.33 9.05 -3.62
C SER A 42 10.76 8.57 -3.31
N GLY A 43 11.09 7.32 -3.66
CA GLY A 43 12.43 6.77 -3.56
C GLY A 43 13.31 7.11 -4.77
N ALA A 44 12.71 7.20 -5.95
CA ALA A 44 13.39 7.54 -7.20
C ALA A 44 13.83 9.00 -7.27
N GLU A 45 13.09 9.94 -6.67
CA GLU A 45 13.51 11.35 -6.56
C GLU A 45 14.70 11.58 -5.60
N ALA A 46 15.06 10.59 -4.79
CA ALA A 46 16.13 10.67 -3.80
C ALA A 46 17.48 10.06 -4.26
N ALA A 47 17.54 9.50 -5.47
CA ALA A 47 18.72 8.85 -6.08
C ALA A 47 19.34 9.70 -7.19
#